data_AF-A0A3B0V089-F1
#
_entry.id   AF-A0A3B0V089-F1
#
_cell.length_a   1.000
_cell.length_b   1.000
_cell.length_c   1.000
_cell.angle_alpha   90.00
_cell.angle_beta   90.00
_cell.angle_gamma   90.00
#
_symmetry.space_group_name_H-M   'P 1'
#
loop_
_entity.id
_entity.type
_entity.pdbx_description
1 polymer ?
#
loop_
_entity_poly.entity_id
_entity_poly.type
_entity_poly.pdbx_seq_one_letter_code
_entity_poly.pdbx_strand_id
1 'polypeptide(L)'
;MNNNFFTEGSPFLNHPLLTAVRTAQEVDFIEDQFKLPTGAHILDVGCGFGRHSIELARRGFAVTGIDPAAAMIAAAQKRAAETAVSIDF
;
A
#
# COMPACT_ATOMS: atom_id res chain seq x y z
N MET A 1 -19.72 6.37 -17.44
CA MET A 1 -18.42 5.91 -17.96
C MET A 1 -17.91 4.82 -17.03
N ASN A 2 -17.94 3.56 -17.45
CA ASN A 2 -17.30 2.47 -16.69
C ASN A 2 -15.81 2.49 -17.04
N ASN A 3 -14.99 3.03 -16.14
CA ASN A 3 -13.54 3.08 -16.33
C ASN A 3 -12.92 1.87 -15.59
N ASN A 4 -12.72 0.76 -16.32
CA ASN A 4 -12.13 -0.49 -15.82
C ASN A 4 -10.60 -0.39 -15.54
N PHE A 5 -10.14 0.73 -14.99
CA PHE A 5 -8.70 0.96 -14.76
C PHE A 5 -8.18 0.28 -13.47
N PHE A 6 -9.06 0.12 -12.47
CA PHE A 6 -8.72 -0.46 -11.16
C PHE A 6 -9.42 -1.81 -10.91
N THR A 7 -9.75 -2.52 -11.99
CA THR A 7 -10.36 -3.86 -11.91
C THR A 7 -9.31 -4.95 -11.89
N GLU A 8 -9.74 -6.21 -11.85
CA GLU A 8 -8.87 -7.36 -12.08
C GLU A 8 -8.08 -7.19 -13.38
N GLY A 9 -6.80 -7.57 -13.36
CA GLY A 9 -5.89 -7.36 -14.49
C GLY A 9 -5.42 -5.92 -14.69
N SER A 10 -5.70 -5.00 -13.74
CA SER A 10 -5.22 -3.63 -13.80
C SER A 10 -3.71 -3.57 -14.09
N PRO A 11 -3.25 -2.70 -15.01
CA PRO A 11 -1.82 -2.55 -15.32
C PRO A 11 -1.00 -2.13 -14.10
N PHE A 12 -1.64 -1.50 -13.09
CA PHE A 12 -0.98 -1.09 -11.86
C PHE A 12 -0.45 -2.27 -11.04
N LEU A 13 -1.12 -3.43 -11.08
CA LEU A 13 -0.72 -4.60 -10.30
C LEU A 13 0.70 -5.07 -10.64
N ASN A 14 1.13 -4.90 -11.89
CA ASN A 14 2.43 -5.36 -12.39
C ASN A 14 3.20 -4.23 -13.09
N HIS A 15 2.91 -2.96 -12.75
CA HIS A 15 3.50 -1.83 -13.46
C HIS A 15 5.01 -1.77 -13.23
N PRO A 16 5.86 -1.73 -14.28
CA PRO A 16 7.31 -1.88 -14.15
C PRO A 16 7.98 -0.73 -13.36
N LEU A 17 7.32 0.43 -13.27
CA LEU A 17 7.80 1.56 -12.47
C LEU A 17 7.41 1.50 -10.99
N LEU A 18 6.61 0.52 -10.53
CA LEU A 18 6.19 0.37 -9.14
C LEU A 18 7.05 -0.68 -8.44
N THR A 19 8.37 -0.42 -8.38
CA THR A 19 9.35 -1.33 -7.81
C THR A 19 9.41 -1.25 -6.28
N ALA A 20 10.00 -2.26 -5.64
CA ALA A 20 10.28 -2.24 -4.20
C ALA A 20 11.22 -1.10 -3.80
N VAL A 21 12.28 -0.84 -4.60
CA VAL A 21 13.21 0.27 -4.37
C VAL A 21 12.50 1.62 -4.38
N ARG A 22 11.65 1.87 -5.39
CA ARG A 22 10.88 3.10 -5.45
C ARG A 22 9.91 3.22 -4.28
N THR A 23 9.26 2.11 -3.90
CA THR A 23 8.35 2.09 -2.76
C THR A 23 9.06 2.48 -1.46
N ALA A 24 10.24 1.90 -1.20
CA ALA A 24 11.05 2.25 -0.04
C ALA A 24 11.44 3.74 -0.04
N GLN A 25 11.91 4.29 -1.17
CA GLN A 25 12.26 5.71 -1.28
C GLN A 25 11.09 6.66 -1.02
N GLU A 26 9.90 6.29 -1.47
CA GLU A 26 8.69 7.09 -1.22
C GLU A 26 8.25 7.00 0.24
N VAL A 27 8.41 5.85 0.89
CA VAL A 27 8.14 5.72 2.33
C VAL A 27 9.18 6.47 3.16
N ASP A 28 10.46 6.43 2.79
CA ASP A 28 11.52 7.25 3.41
C ASP A 28 11.12 8.73 3.39
N PHE A 29 10.67 9.23 2.23
CA PHE A 29 10.20 10.60 2.09
C PHE A 29 9.02 10.91 3.02
N ILE A 30 8.02 10.02 3.10
CA ILE A 30 6.86 10.20 3.99
C ILE A 30 7.31 10.30 5.45
N GLU A 31 8.14 9.38 5.93
CA GLU A 31 8.63 9.40 7.31
C GLU A 31 9.43 10.68 7.61
N ASP A 32 10.27 11.10 6.67
CA ASP A 32 11.11 12.29 6.83
C ASP A 32 10.32 13.59 6.83
N GLN A 33 9.30 13.72 5.99
CA GLN A 33 8.50 14.94 5.92
C GLN A 33 7.59 15.11 7.13
N PHE A 34 6.99 14.01 7.60
CA PHE A 34 6.01 14.06 8.69
C PHE A 34 6.63 13.83 10.07
N LYS A 35 7.92 13.46 10.14
CA LYS A 35 8.61 13.12 11.39
C LYS A 35 7.80 12.14 12.22
N LEU A 36 7.34 11.07 11.57
CA LEU A 36 6.36 10.14 12.13
C LEU A 36 6.91 9.52 13.42
N PRO A 37 6.16 9.58 14.54
CA PRO A 37 6.53 8.85 15.74
C PRO A 37 6.57 7.34 15.49
N THR A 38 7.51 6.64 16.13
CA THR A 38 7.52 5.18 16.11
C THR A 38 6.17 4.62 16.55
N GLY A 39 5.61 3.70 15.76
CA GLY A 39 4.30 3.08 16.06
C GLY A 39 3.09 3.96 15.78
N ALA A 40 3.23 5.09 15.08
CA ALA A 40 2.10 5.92 14.67
C ALA A 40 1.06 5.13 13.85
N HIS A 41 -0.19 5.57 13.96
CA HIS A 41 -1.30 5.02 13.17
C HIS A 41 -1.44 5.80 11.87
N ILE A 42 -1.49 5.09 10.75
CA ILE A 42 -1.53 5.67 9.40
C ILE A 42 -2.75 5.16 8.65
N LEU A 43 -3.48 6.09 8.04
CA LEU A 43 -4.53 5.80 7.06
C LEU A 43 -3.99 6.04 5.65
N ASP A 44 -3.89 4.98 4.85
CA ASP A 44 -3.47 5.02 3.43
C ASP A 44 -4.72 5.07 2.53
N VAL A 45 -5.05 6.25 2.02
CA VAL A 45 -6.28 6.49 1.23
C VAL A 45 -5.98 6.36 -0.26
N GLY A 46 -6.69 5.45 -0.93
CA GLY A 46 -6.33 5.03 -2.28
C GLY A 46 -5.11 4.12 -2.26
N CYS A 47 -5.06 3.19 -1.29
CA CYS A 47 -3.90 2.32 -1.05
C CYS A 47 -3.61 1.38 -2.23
N GLY A 48 -4.56 1.22 -3.17
CA GLY A 48 -4.45 0.32 -4.29
C GLY A 48 -4.14 -1.10 -3.82
N PHE A 49 -3.09 -1.70 -4.39
CA PHE A 49 -2.64 -3.05 -4.04
C PHE A 49 -1.69 -3.06 -2.83
N GLY A 50 -1.65 -1.99 -2.03
CA GLY A 50 -1.05 -1.97 -0.70
C GLY A 50 0.47 -1.81 -0.66
N ARG A 51 1.14 -1.34 -1.73
CA ARG A 51 2.61 -1.27 -1.75
C ARG A 51 3.20 -0.42 -0.62
N HIS A 52 2.61 0.74 -0.37
CA HIS A 52 3.05 1.66 0.68
C HIS A 52 2.59 1.17 2.04
N SER A 53 1.30 0.79 2.15
CA SER A 53 0.75 0.20 3.36
C SER A 53 1.62 -0.95 3.92
N ILE A 54 2.06 -1.88 3.06
CA ILE A 54 2.92 -3.00 3.45
C ILE A 54 4.30 -2.54 3.91
N GLU A 55 4.94 -1.62 3.18
CA GLU A 55 6.26 -1.11 3.57
C GLU A 55 6.20 -0.32 4.88
N LEU A 56 5.19 0.51 5.08
CA LEU A 56 4.94 1.22 6.34
C LEU A 56 4.73 0.22 7.49
N ALA A 57 3.92 -0.81 7.30
CA ALA A 57 3.70 -1.83 8.33
C ALA A 57 5.00 -2.59 8.67
N ARG A 58 5.86 -2.89 7.69
CA ARG A 58 7.18 -3.51 7.93
C ARG A 58 8.10 -2.65 8.79
N ARG A 59 7.93 -1.32 8.72
CA ARG A 59 8.69 -0.35 9.53
C ARG A 59 8.10 -0.13 10.92
N GLY A 60 7.01 -0.84 11.26
CA GLY A 60 6.43 -0.84 12.60
C GLY A 60 5.30 0.16 12.80
N PHE A 61 4.76 0.74 11.73
CA PHE A 61 3.54 1.56 11.82
C PHE A 61 2.28 0.68 11.88
N ALA A 62 1.25 1.16 12.58
CA ALA A 62 -0.07 0.56 12.53
C ALA A 62 -0.81 1.14 11.32
N VAL A 63 -1.18 0.32 10.35
CA VAL A 63 -1.70 0.79 9.06
C VAL A 63 -3.13 0.29 8.82
N THR A 64 -3.98 1.21 8.39
CA THR A 64 -5.26 0.92 7.75
C THR A 64 -5.20 1.44 6.30
N GLY A 65 -5.41 0.58 5.32
CA GLY A 65 -5.48 0.95 3.91
C GLY A 65 -6.93 0.91 3.42
N ILE A 66 -7.34 1.92 2.65
CA ILE A 66 -8.66 1.92 2.00
C ILE A 66 -8.54 2.23 0.52
N ASP A 67 -9.34 1.54 -0.29
CA ASP A 67 -9.46 1.78 -1.72
C ASP A 67 -10.87 1.37 -2.18
N PRO A 68 -11.57 2.18 -3.01
CA PRO A 68 -12.89 1.81 -3.51
C PRO A 68 -12.85 0.62 -4.48
N ALA A 69 -11.70 0.29 -5.05
CA ALA A 69 -11.55 -0.80 -5.99
C ALA A 69 -11.35 -2.14 -5.28
N ALA A 70 -12.42 -2.95 -5.20
CA ALA A 70 -12.39 -4.26 -4.56
C ALA A 70 -11.28 -5.19 -5.10
N ALA A 71 -10.97 -5.13 -6.40
CA ALA A 71 -9.87 -5.90 -6.99
C ALA A 71 -8.48 -5.48 -6.47
N MET A 72 -8.31 -4.19 -6.14
CA MET A 72 -7.08 -3.67 -5.56
C MET A 72 -6.94 -4.08 -4.10
N ILE A 73 -8.00 -3.99 -3.31
CA ILE A 73 -8.04 -4.49 -1.92
C ILE A 73 -7.76 -6.00 -1.86
N ALA A 74 -8.38 -6.81 -2.72
CA ALA A 74 -8.10 -8.24 -2.78
C ALA A 74 -6.62 -8.53 -3.08
N ALA A 75 -6.00 -7.76 -3.98
CA ALA A 75 -4.57 -7.87 -4.25
C ALA A 75 -3.70 -7.40 -3.07
N ALA A 76 -4.10 -6.33 -2.36
CA ALA A 76 -3.42 -5.84 -1.17
C ALA A 76 -3.43 -6.89 -0.05
N GLN A 77 -4.61 -7.44 0.26
CA GLN A 77 -4.79 -8.49 1.26
C GLN A 77 -3.95 -9.74 0.93
N LYS A 78 -3.94 -10.17 -0.34
CA LYS A 78 -3.10 -11.29 -0.77
C LYS A 78 -1.61 -11.03 -0.55
N ARG A 79 -1.11 -9.85 -0.97
CA ARG A 79 0.30 -9.48 -0.79
C ARG A 79 0.67 -9.35 0.69
N ALA A 80 -0.23 -8.81 1.50
CA ALA A 80 -0.03 -8.70 2.94
C ALA A 80 0.07 -10.09 3.60
N ALA A 81 -0.80 -11.04 3.21
CA ALA A 81 -0.74 -12.42 3.71
C ALA A 81 0.56 -13.16 3.30
N GLU A 82 1.18 -12.79 2.18
CA GLU A 82 2.50 -13.30 1.76
C GLU A 82 3.66 -12.67 2.55
N THR A 83 3.36 -11.73 3.46
CA THR A 83 4.33 -11.04 4.31
C THR A 83 4.03 -11.25 5.79
N ALA A 84 5.01 -11.05 6.65
CA ALA A 84 4.86 -11.22 8.10
C ALA A 84 4.31 -9.96 8.82
N VAL A 85 3.44 -9.19 8.16
CA VAL A 85 2.87 -7.94 8.73
C VAL A 85 1.35 -8.03 8.82
N SER A 86 0.78 -7.34 9.82
CA SER A 86 -0.67 -7.22 10.01
C SER A 86 -1.13 -5.84 9.60
N ILE A 87 -2.11 -5.76 8.70
CA ILE A 87 -2.67 -4.52 8.14
C ILE A 87 -4.18 -4.68 8.02
N ASP A 88 -4.93 -3.61 8.31
CA ASP A 88 -6.37 -3.54 8.10
C ASP A 88 -6.65 -2.98 6.69
N PHE A 89 -7.32 -3.75 5.83
CA PHE A 89 -7.62 -3.41 4.43
C PHE A 89 -9.09 -3.65 4.08
#